data_AF-A0A9R1WVR0-F1
#
_entry.id   AF-A0A9R1WVR0-F1
#
_cell.length_a   1.000
_cell.length_b   1.000
_cell.length_c   1.000
_cell.angle_alpha   90.00
_cell.angle_beta   90.00
_cell.angle_gamma   90.00
#
_symmetry.space_group_name_H-M   'P 1'
#
loop_
_entity.id
_entity.type
_entity.pdbx_description
1 polymer ?
#
loop_
_entity_poly.entity_id
_entity_poly.type
_entity_poly.pdbx_seq_one_letter_code
_entity_poly.pdbx_strand_id
1 'polypeptide(L)'
;MFLFLIVPKNCHFEIVTDVVKFFEKFKTKTDLVSATSKLLVNLLIREVLYVDVHLRKSSTKLMFLEMVKDMKMKYEKYWGAYNKMNNFMYFAVLLDPTTKSPFLLHAFKKMIGYMEPSLTPADIEIKACQMVREVENRM
;
A
#
# COMPACT_ATOMS: atom_id res chain seq x y z
N MET A 1 0.96 15.15 45.97
CA MET A 1 0.13 15.36 44.78
C MET A 1 -0.05 14.02 44.09
N PHE A 2 -1.10 13.29 44.44
CA PHE A 2 -1.38 11.99 43.82
C PHE A 2 -1.88 12.25 42.39
N LEU A 3 -1.16 11.74 41.39
CA LEU A 3 -1.69 11.65 40.04
C LEU A 3 -2.95 10.77 40.11
N PHE A 4 -4.11 11.35 39.82
CA PHE A 4 -5.30 10.58 39.54
C PHE A 4 -4.99 9.61 38.40
N LEU A 5 -4.92 8.32 38.71
CA LEU A 5 -5.02 7.26 37.71
C LEU A 5 -6.41 7.39 37.07
N ILE A 6 -6.46 7.96 35.87
CA ILE A 6 -7.67 7.99 35.05
C ILE A 6 -7.98 6.53 34.72
N VAL A 7 -9.01 5.97 35.36
CA VAL A 7 -9.50 4.63 35.06
C VAL A 7 -10.14 4.65 33.66
N PRO A 8 -9.67 3.81 32.72
CA PRO A 8 -10.24 3.75 31.38
C PRO A 8 -11.73 3.37 31.44
N LYS A 9 -12.57 4.15 30.77
CA LYS A 9 -13.98 3.81 30.53
C LYS A 9 -14.11 2.84 29.35
N ASN A 10 -15.25 2.15 29.24
CA ASN A 10 -15.54 1.20 28.15
C ASN A 10 -15.28 1.77 26.74
N CYS A 11 -15.60 3.04 26.50
CA CYS A 11 -15.34 3.70 25.21
C CYS A 11 -13.84 3.77 24.83
N HIS A 12 -12.93 3.79 25.81
CA HIS A 12 -11.49 3.76 25.52
C HIS A 12 -11.06 2.37 25.01
N PHE A 13 -11.67 1.29 25.50
CA PHE A 13 -11.39 -0.07 25.02
C PHE A 13 -11.91 -0.30 23.60
N GLU A 14 -13.02 0.33 23.23
CA GLU A 14 -13.52 0.30 21.85
C GLU A 14 -12.55 0.98 20.89
N ILE A 15 -12.01 2.16 21.25
CA ILE A 15 -10.99 2.86 20.46
C ILE A 15 -9.75 1.99 20.30
N VAL A 16 -9.24 1.41 21.40
CA VAL A 16 -8.07 0.52 21.36
C VAL A 16 -8.33 -0.68 20.46
N THR A 17 -9.51 -1.29 20.56
CA THR A 17 -9.89 -2.44 19.72
C THR A 17 -9.83 -2.09 18.24
N ASP A 18 -10.33 -0.91 17.86
CA ASP A 18 -10.29 -0.46 16.48
C ASP A 18 -8.86 -0.14 16.01
N VAL A 19 -8.03 0.46 16.87
CA VAL A 19 -6.60 0.68 16.58
C VAL A 19 -5.88 -0.65 16.35
N VAL A 20 -6.14 -1.66 17.19
CA VAL A 20 -5.57 -3.01 17.03
C VAL A 20 -5.98 -3.62 15.69
N LYS A 21 -7.27 -3.57 15.34
CA LYS A 21 -7.77 -4.06 14.04
C LYS A 21 -7.14 -3.32 12.86
N PHE A 22 -6.87 -2.02 13.00
CA PHE A 22 -6.17 -1.24 11.98
C PHE A 22 -4.74 -1.76 11.77
N PHE A 23 -3.98 -1.96 12.85
CA PHE A 23 -2.59 -2.41 12.78
C PHE A 23 -2.43 -3.89 12.41
N GLU A 24 -3.40 -4.73 12.76
CA GLU A 24 -3.40 -6.16 12.42
C GLU A 24 -3.26 -6.41 10.91
N LYS A 25 -3.82 -5.52 10.08
CA LYS A 25 -3.67 -5.59 8.61
C LYS A 25 -2.21 -5.39 8.19
N PHE A 26 -1.50 -4.43 8.78
CA PHE A 26 -0.09 -4.22 8.51
C PHE A 26 0.74 -5.40 8.99
N LYS A 27 0.50 -5.87 10.23
CA LYS A 27 1.18 -7.05 10.79
C LYS A 27 1.06 -8.25 9.85
N THR A 28 -0.15 -8.55 9.38
CA THR A 28 -0.38 -9.67 8.43
C THR A 28 0.46 -9.53 7.16
N LYS A 29 0.60 -8.30 6.63
CA LYS A 29 1.41 -8.06 5.42
C LYS A 29 2.90 -8.17 5.72
N THR A 30 3.35 -7.62 6.83
CA THR A 30 4.74 -7.72 7.28
C THR A 30 5.15 -9.17 7.51
N ASP A 31 4.33 -9.95 8.21
CA ASP A 31 4.57 -11.38 8.46
C ASP A 31 4.66 -12.15 7.14
N LEU A 32 3.78 -11.84 6.17
CA LEU A 32 3.83 -12.43 4.84
C LEU A 32 5.14 -12.09 4.12
N VAL A 33 5.49 -10.81 3.97
CA VAL A 33 6.68 -10.41 3.17
C VAL A 33 8.00 -10.74 3.85
N SER A 34 8.00 -10.91 5.17
CA SER A 34 9.18 -11.30 5.96
C SER A 34 9.37 -12.81 6.03
N ALA A 35 8.44 -13.61 5.50
CA ALA A 35 8.56 -15.05 5.50
C ALA A 35 9.71 -15.49 4.57
N THR A 36 10.81 -15.98 5.16
CA THR A 36 12.00 -16.44 4.45
C THR A 36 11.81 -17.79 3.75
N SER A 37 10.74 -18.51 4.05
CA SER A 37 10.45 -19.85 3.54
C SER A 37 9.89 -19.88 2.11
N LYS A 38 9.53 -18.74 1.53
CA LYS A 38 8.93 -18.64 0.18
C LYS A 38 9.48 -17.41 -0.54
N LEU A 39 9.75 -17.54 -1.83
CA LEU A 39 10.05 -16.37 -2.67
C LEU A 39 8.75 -15.60 -2.89
N LEU A 40 8.59 -14.46 -2.21
CA LEU A 40 7.35 -13.66 -2.21
C LEU A 40 7.54 -12.29 -2.87
N VAL A 41 8.69 -12.05 -3.51
CA VAL A 41 9.02 -10.75 -4.10
C VAL A 41 8.07 -10.38 -5.25
N ASN A 42 7.55 -11.37 -5.99
CA ASN A 42 6.50 -11.21 -7.00
C ASN A 42 5.17 -10.71 -6.39
N LEU A 43 4.90 -11.03 -5.12
CA LEU A 43 3.69 -10.60 -4.42
C LEU A 43 3.85 -9.23 -3.76
N LEU A 44 5.08 -8.76 -3.57
CA LEU A 44 5.39 -7.58 -2.76
C LEU A 44 4.66 -6.33 -3.24
N ILE A 45 4.57 -6.09 -4.56
CA ILE A 45 3.82 -4.97 -5.13
C ILE A 45 2.34 -5.01 -4.74
N ARG A 46 1.73 -6.20 -4.79
CA ARG A 46 0.33 -6.37 -4.40
C ARG A 46 0.12 -5.99 -2.94
N GLU A 47 1.02 -6.42 -2.07
CA GLU A 47 0.91 -6.13 -0.64
C GLU A 47 1.15 -4.64 -0.33
N VAL A 48 2.08 -3.99 -1.04
CA VAL A 48 2.29 -2.53 -0.97
C VAL A 48 1.04 -1.78 -1.42
N LEU A 49 0.44 -2.13 -2.55
CA LEU A 49 -0.81 -1.52 -3.02
C LEU A 49 -1.99 -1.76 -2.07
N TYR A 50 -2.01 -2.89 -1.38
CA TYR A 50 -3.01 -3.15 -0.35
C TYR A 50 -2.88 -2.19 0.83
N VAL A 51 -1.66 -1.87 1.25
CA VAL A 51 -1.39 -0.88 2.31
C VAL A 51 -1.97 0.49 1.92
N ASP A 52 -1.79 0.94 0.69
CA ASP A 52 -2.36 2.20 0.21
C ASP A 52 -3.90 2.21 0.30
N VAL A 53 -4.57 1.15 -0.18
CA VAL A 53 -6.02 1.02 -0.08
C VAL A 53 -6.49 1.05 1.38
N HIS A 54 -5.78 0.35 2.25
CA HIS A 54 -6.12 0.28 3.67
C HIS A 54 -5.96 1.65 4.35
N LEU A 55 -4.89 2.38 4.04
CA LEU A 55 -4.69 3.76 4.52
C LEU A 55 -5.82 4.67 4.03
N ARG A 56 -6.13 4.67 2.73
CA ARG A 56 -7.22 5.50 2.16
C ARG A 56 -8.58 5.18 2.78
N LYS A 57 -8.91 3.90 2.95
CA LYS A 57 -10.16 3.48 3.60
C LYS A 57 -10.19 3.97 5.06
N SER A 58 -9.06 3.91 5.76
CA SER A 58 -8.95 4.32 7.16
C SER A 58 -9.02 5.83 7.35
N SER A 59 -8.64 6.63 6.34
CA SER A 59 -8.81 8.09 6.35
C SER A 59 -10.26 8.56 6.46
N THR A 60 -11.24 7.68 6.24
CA THR A 60 -12.67 8.01 6.40
C THR A 60 -13.11 8.05 7.87
N LYS A 61 -12.33 7.47 8.79
CA LYS A 61 -12.59 7.49 10.22
C LYS A 61 -11.86 8.67 10.88
N LEU A 62 -12.60 9.61 11.45
CA LEU A 62 -12.06 10.81 12.12
C LEU A 62 -10.96 10.48 13.15
N MET A 63 -11.15 9.43 13.95
CA MET A 63 -10.19 9.06 15.00
C MET A 63 -8.83 8.56 14.48
N PHE A 64 -8.73 8.21 13.20
CA PHE A 64 -7.49 7.75 12.57
C PHE A 64 -6.82 8.81 11.70
N LEU A 65 -7.42 10.00 11.56
CA LEU A 65 -7.05 10.95 10.53
C LEU A 65 -5.59 11.42 10.66
N GLU A 66 -5.15 11.78 11.86
CA GLU A 66 -3.76 12.20 12.11
C GLU A 66 -2.77 11.04 11.91
N MET A 67 -3.03 9.88 12.52
CA MET A 67 -2.18 8.70 12.39
C MET A 67 -2.04 8.26 10.92
N VAL A 68 -3.15 8.19 10.19
CA VAL A 68 -3.17 7.79 8.79
C VAL A 68 -2.48 8.82 7.90
N LYS A 69 -2.59 10.12 8.21
CA LYS A 69 -1.86 11.18 7.49
C LYS A 69 -0.36 10.96 7.58
N ASP A 70 0.17 10.69 8.77
CA ASP A 70 1.60 10.45 8.98
C ASP A 70 2.07 9.14 8.32
N MET A 71 1.27 8.08 8.43
CA MET A 71 1.59 6.81 7.78
C MET A 71 1.53 6.91 6.25
N LYS A 72 0.59 7.68 5.70
CA LYS A 72 0.51 7.94 4.28
C LYS A 72 1.72 8.75 3.80
N MET A 73 2.20 9.72 4.57
CA MET A 73 3.42 10.45 4.23
C MET A 73 4.63 9.50 4.10
N LYS A 74 4.76 8.53 5.01
CA LYS A 74 5.79 7.49 4.90
C LYS A 74 5.56 6.59 3.68
N TYR A 75 4.33 6.18 3.43
CA TYR A 75 3.99 5.39 2.25
C TYR A 75 4.40 6.10 0.96
N GLU A 76 3.97 7.36 0.77
CA GLU A 76 4.27 8.12 -0.44
C GLU A 76 5.77 8.34 -0.64
N LYS A 77 6.53 8.52 0.46
CA LYS A 77 7.99 8.65 0.42
C LYS A 77 8.68 7.44 -0.19
N TYR A 78 8.25 6.22 0.15
CA TYR A 78 8.90 4.97 -0.28
C TYR A 78 8.25 4.33 -1.52
N TRP A 79 6.94 4.47 -1.66
CA TRP A 79 6.11 3.68 -2.59
C TRP A 79 5.14 4.52 -3.43
N GLY A 80 5.08 5.84 -3.21
CA GLY A 80 4.12 6.73 -3.89
C GLY A 80 4.45 7.05 -5.34
N ALA A 81 5.70 6.82 -5.75
CA ALA A 81 6.14 7.10 -7.11
C ALA A 81 6.81 5.87 -7.71
N TYR A 82 6.25 5.34 -8.80
CA TYR A 82 6.73 4.11 -9.43
C TYR A 82 8.21 4.18 -9.82
N ASN A 83 8.68 5.36 -10.24
CA ASN A 83 10.06 5.59 -10.65
C ASN A 83 11.04 5.68 -9.47
N LYS A 84 10.55 5.78 -8.23
CA LYS A 84 11.35 5.74 -7.01
C LYS A 84 11.38 4.34 -6.38
N MET A 85 10.48 3.45 -6.80
CA MET A 85 10.46 2.06 -6.34
C MET A 85 11.60 1.27 -6.97
N ASN A 86 12.05 0.24 -6.27
CA ASN A 86 13.10 -0.64 -6.79
C ASN A 86 12.55 -1.47 -7.96
N ASN A 87 13.23 -1.42 -9.12
CA ASN A 87 12.85 -2.16 -10.32
C ASN A 87 12.71 -3.67 -10.09
N PHE A 88 13.46 -4.26 -9.15
CA PHE A 88 13.35 -5.68 -8.81
C PHE A 88 11.94 -6.10 -8.40
N MET A 89 11.16 -5.18 -7.83
CA MET A 89 9.77 -5.46 -7.47
C MET A 89 8.91 -5.70 -8.71
N TYR A 90 9.18 -4.95 -9.79
CA TYR A 90 8.47 -5.10 -11.06
C TYR A 90 8.98 -6.30 -11.84
N PHE A 91 10.30 -6.52 -11.87
CA PHE A 91 10.90 -7.68 -12.54
C PHE A 91 10.42 -8.98 -11.92
N ALA A 92 10.31 -9.05 -10.60
CA ALA A 92 9.76 -10.20 -9.91
C ALA A 92 8.34 -10.56 -10.36
N VAL A 93 7.50 -9.57 -10.65
CA VAL A 93 6.19 -9.79 -11.25
C VAL A 93 6.37 -10.30 -12.68
N LEU A 94 7.10 -9.58 -13.54
CA LEU A 94 7.25 -9.98 -14.95
C LEU A 94 7.81 -11.41 -15.14
N LEU A 95 8.71 -11.84 -14.25
CA LEU A 95 9.31 -13.17 -14.24
C LEU A 95 8.37 -14.25 -13.66
N ASP A 96 7.32 -13.87 -12.95
CA ASP A 96 6.35 -14.83 -12.42
C ASP A 96 5.45 -15.34 -13.56
N PRO A 97 5.49 -16.65 -13.89
CA PRO A 97 4.66 -17.20 -14.94
C PRO A 97 3.16 -17.06 -14.67
N THR A 98 2.77 -16.96 -13.39
CA THR A 98 1.38 -16.85 -12.91
C THR A 98 0.88 -15.41 -12.85
N THR A 99 1.78 -14.42 -12.73
CA THR A 99 1.42 -13.01 -12.66
C THR A 99 2.20 -12.22 -13.71
N LYS A 100 1.60 -11.98 -14.89
CA LYS A 100 2.30 -11.36 -16.03
C LYS A 100 2.09 -9.84 -16.07
N SER A 101 2.54 -9.21 -17.16
CA SER A 101 2.32 -7.79 -17.51
C SER A 101 0.90 -7.25 -17.22
N PRO A 102 -0.21 -8.03 -17.35
CA PRO A 102 -1.55 -7.54 -16.98
C PRO A 102 -1.71 -7.15 -15.50
N PHE A 103 -1.06 -7.87 -14.57
CA PHE A 103 -1.08 -7.47 -13.16
C PHE A 103 -0.31 -6.17 -12.95
N LEU A 104 0.86 -6.05 -13.57
CA LEU A 104 1.67 -4.84 -13.48
C LEU A 104 0.95 -3.63 -14.10
N LEU A 105 0.26 -3.84 -15.21
CA LEU A 105 -0.62 -2.85 -15.82
C LEU A 105 -1.72 -2.40 -14.86
N HIS A 106 -2.42 -3.34 -14.23
CA HIS A 106 -3.44 -3.03 -13.23
C HIS A 106 -2.86 -2.25 -12.03
N ALA A 107 -1.69 -2.66 -11.54
CA ALA A 107 -0.97 -1.99 -10.48
C ALA A 107 -0.67 -0.52 -10.84
N PHE A 108 -0.14 -0.26 -12.03
CA PHE A 108 0.15 1.11 -12.48
C PHE A 108 -1.09 1.95 -12.70
N LYS A 109 -2.16 1.41 -13.30
CA LYS A 109 -3.44 2.13 -13.41
C LYS A 109 -3.94 2.61 -12.06
N LYS A 110 -3.84 1.73 -11.05
CA LYS A 110 -4.26 2.05 -9.69
C LYS A 110 -3.39 3.15 -9.07
N MET A 111 -2.07 3.08 -9.22
CA MET A 111 -1.16 4.13 -8.76
C MET A 111 -1.46 5.48 -9.44
N ILE A 112 -1.60 5.50 -10.77
CA ILE A 112 -1.90 6.73 -11.53
C ILE A 112 -3.24 7.31 -11.07
N GLY A 113 -4.31 6.51 -11.02
CA GLY A 113 -5.63 6.99 -10.63
C GLY A 113 -5.68 7.60 -9.23
N TYR A 114 -4.74 7.25 -8.36
CA TYR A 114 -4.60 7.85 -7.03
C TYR A 114 -3.73 9.11 -6.98
N MET A 115 -2.72 9.20 -7.83
CA MET A 115 -1.81 10.33 -7.89
C MET A 115 -2.39 11.47 -8.72
N GLU A 116 -3.12 11.12 -9.78
CA GLU A 116 -3.62 12.05 -10.78
C GLU A 116 -5.11 11.75 -11.07
N PRO A 117 -6.01 12.00 -10.11
CA PRO A 117 -7.43 11.62 -10.18
C PRO A 117 -8.23 12.35 -11.28
N SER A 118 -7.64 13.39 -11.90
CA SER A 118 -8.25 14.15 -12.99
C SER A 118 -8.07 13.52 -14.38
N LEU A 119 -7.21 12.50 -14.54
CA LEU A 119 -7.01 11.87 -15.85
C LEU A 119 -8.23 11.04 -16.27
N THR A 120 -8.47 11.00 -17.58
CA THR A 120 -9.49 10.11 -18.13
C THR A 120 -9.03 8.66 -18.05
N PRO A 121 -9.97 7.68 -18.01
CA PRO A 121 -9.60 6.26 -18.04
C PRO A 121 -8.71 5.87 -19.23
N ALA A 122 -8.90 6.52 -20.39
CA ALA A 122 -8.08 6.29 -21.58
C ALA A 122 -6.64 6.80 -21.40
N ASP A 123 -6.45 7.98 -20.80
CA ASP A 123 -5.11 8.51 -20.54
C ASP A 123 -4.38 7.68 -19.49
N ILE A 124 -5.10 7.19 -18.47
CA ILE A 124 -4.56 6.25 -17.46
C ILE A 124 -4.10 4.96 -18.15
N GLU A 125 -4.89 4.42 -19.07
CA GLU A 125 -4.55 3.23 -19.85
C GLU A 125 -3.25 3.43 -20.64
N ILE A 126 -3.17 4.52 -21.41
CA ILE A 126 -2.02 4.85 -22.25
C ILE A 126 -0.76 4.98 -21.39
N LYS A 127 -0.84 5.74 -20.29
CA LYS A 127 0.27 5.98 -19.38
C LYS A 127 0.72 4.70 -18.69
N ALA A 128 -0.21 3.88 -18.20
CA ALA A 128 0.12 2.60 -17.58
C ALA A 128 0.81 1.63 -18.58
N CYS A 129 0.34 1.58 -19.83
CA CYS A 129 0.97 0.79 -20.89
C CYS A 129 2.38 1.28 -21.26
N GLN A 130 2.63 2.59 -21.20
CA GLN A 130 3.99 3.14 -21.36
C GLN A 130 4.89 2.71 -20.20
N MET A 131 4.40 2.80 -18.97
CA MET A 131 5.17 2.39 -17.77
C MET A 131 5.52 0.90 -17.78
N VAL A 132 4.61 0.02 -18.20
CA VAL A 132 4.90 -1.42 -18.37
C VAL A 132 6.04 -1.63 -19.37
N ARG A 133 5.97 -0.99 -20.54
CA ARG A 133 7.01 -1.07 -21.58
C ARG A 133 8.35 -0.53 -21.09
N GLU A 134 8.35 0.56 -20.33
CA GLU A 134 9.57 1.10 -19.74
C GLU A 134 10.21 0.12 -18.76
N VAL A 135 9.42 -0.57 -17.93
CA VAL A 135 9.95 -1.62 -17.05
C VAL A 135 10.50 -2.78 -17.85
N GLU A 136 9.76 -3.26 -18.85
CA GLU A 136 10.19 -4.36 -19.73
C GLU A 136 11.52 -4.04 -20.44
N ASN A 137 11.72 -2.79 -20.88
CA ASN A 137 12.97 -2.35 -21.51
C ASN A 137 14.14 -2.15 -20.54
N ARG A 138 13.89 -2.04 -19.23
CA ARG A 138 14.93 -1.90 -18.19
C ARG A 138 15.41 -3.24 -17.65
N MET A 139 14.68 -4.31 -17.92
CA MET A 139 14.98 -5.68 -17.49
C MET A 139 16.09 -6.28 -18.35
#